data_AF-A0A162GHQ9-F1
#
_entry.id   AF-A0A162GHQ9-F1
#
_cell.length_a   1.000
_cell.length_b   1.000
_cell.length_c   1.000
_cell.angle_alpha   90.00
_cell.angle_beta   90.00
_cell.angle_gamma   90.00
#
_symmetry.space_group_name_H-M   'P 1'
#
loop_
_entity.id
_entity.type
_entity.pdbx_description
1 polymer ?
#
loop_
_entity_poly.entity_id
_entity_poly.type
_entity_poly.pdbx_seq_one_letter_code
_entity_poly.pdbx_strand_id
1 'polypeptide(L)'
;MVYLRGHEGRGIGLINKLRAYRLQEDGLDTLDANLALGLPADSRDYGAAVGILEDIGLGEVRLLTNNPEKVRQLTDRGIVVTERVPLVVGVGAFNEGYLETKRDRMGHALDRVLDPDHLDAGIPGLTLDAGIAGATTKE
;
A
#
# COMPACT_ATOMS: atom_id res chain seq x y z
N MET A 1 -11.77 6.94 -8.21
CA MET A 1 -10.73 5.95 -7.85
C MET A 1 -10.03 5.51 -9.13
N VAL A 2 -8.69 5.50 -9.17
CA VAL A 2 -7.92 4.99 -10.32
C VAL A 2 -7.31 3.64 -9.96
N TYR A 3 -7.60 2.61 -10.75
CA TYR A 3 -7.09 1.25 -10.56
C TYR A 3 -6.04 0.93 -11.63
N LEU A 4 -4.78 0.80 -11.22
CA LEU A 4 -3.65 0.49 -12.11
C LEU A 4 -3.37 -1.02 -12.12
N ARG A 5 -3.39 -1.62 -13.31
CA ARG A 5 -2.94 -3.00 -13.51
C ARG A 5 -1.41 -3.07 -13.51
N GLY A 6 -0.87 -4.25 -13.23
CA GLY A 6 0.59 -4.48 -13.22
C GLY A 6 1.31 -4.02 -11.96
N HIS A 7 0.61 -3.42 -10.98
CA HIS A 7 1.20 -2.95 -9.72
C HIS A 7 1.23 -4.02 -8.61
N GLU A 8 0.80 -5.24 -8.91
CA GLU A 8 0.82 -6.36 -7.97
C GLU A 8 2.26 -6.62 -7.47
N GLY A 9 2.42 -6.90 -6.17
CA GLY A 9 3.73 -7.13 -5.58
C GLY A 9 4.70 -5.93 -5.63
N ARG A 10 4.21 -4.68 -5.69
CA ARG A 10 5.04 -3.50 -5.99
C ARG A 10 5.62 -3.52 -7.42
N GLY A 11 4.85 -4.01 -8.39
CA GLY A 11 5.25 -4.03 -9.80
C GLY A 11 6.03 -5.27 -10.23
N ILE A 12 6.40 -6.16 -9.30
CA ILE A 12 7.12 -7.40 -9.62
C ILE A 12 6.19 -8.53 -10.09
N GLY A 13 4.87 -8.35 -9.94
CA GLY A 13 3.85 -9.33 -10.31
C GLY A 13 3.59 -10.39 -9.23
N LEU A 14 2.48 -11.11 -9.38
CA LEU A 14 1.98 -12.06 -8.38
C LEU A 14 2.93 -13.23 -8.13
N ILE A 15 3.50 -13.80 -9.19
CA ILE A 15 4.39 -14.97 -9.08
C ILE A 15 5.62 -14.63 -8.25
N ASN A 16 6.25 -13.47 -8.52
CA ASN A 16 7.42 -13.03 -7.78
C ASN A 16 7.09 -12.64 -6.34
N LYS A 17 5.91 -12.06 -6.09
CA LYS A 17 5.41 -11.84 -4.73
C LYS A 17 5.32 -13.16 -3.94
N LEU A 18 4.79 -14.22 -4.53
CA LEU A 18 4.71 -15.54 -3.89
C LEU A 18 6.11 -16.12 -3.61
N ARG A 19 7.08 -15.92 -4.52
CA ARG A 19 8.47 -16.32 -4.29
C ARG A 19 9.10 -15.55 -3.14
N ALA A 20 8.89 -14.23 -3.08
CA ALA A 20 9.40 -13.38 -2.01
C ALA A 20 8.77 -13.74 -0.65
N TYR A 21 7.52 -14.22 -0.64
CA TYR A 21 6.86 -14.68 0.59
C TYR A 21 7.50 -15.94 1.15
N ARG A 22 7.90 -16.90 0.31
CA ARG A 22 8.64 -18.08 0.78
C ARG A 22 9.95 -17.72 1.45
N LEU A 23 10.71 -16.78 0.86
CA LEU A 23 11.94 -16.30 1.47
C LEU A 23 11.69 -15.56 2.79
N GLN A 24 10.53 -14.91 2.93
CA GLN A 24 10.13 -14.28 4.19
C GLN A 24 9.75 -15.31 5.26
N GLU A 25 9.12 -16.43 4.87
CA GLU A 25 8.89 -17.57 5.77
C GLU A 25 10.20 -18.18 6.26
N ASP A 26 11.26 -18.12 5.44
CA ASP A 26 12.63 -18.52 5.80
C ASP A 26 13.38 -17.45 6.63
N GLY A 27 12.73 -16.34 6.98
CA GLY A 27 13.23 -15.32 7.90
C GLY A 27 13.83 -14.07 7.27
N LEU A 28 13.81 -13.93 5.93
CA LEU A 28 14.19 -12.67 5.29
C LEU A 28 13.10 -11.62 5.50
N ASP A 29 13.47 -10.36 5.59
CA ASP A 29 12.46 -9.31 5.50
C ASP A 29 12.02 -9.06 4.05
N THR A 30 11.01 -8.22 3.87
CA THR A 30 10.44 -7.97 2.55
C THR A 30 11.41 -7.31 1.56
N LEU A 31 12.33 -6.48 2.04
CA LEU A 31 13.32 -5.85 1.16
C LEU A 31 14.35 -6.90 0.72
N ASP A 32 14.92 -7.62 1.69
CA ASP A 32 15.96 -8.59 1.43
C ASP A 32 15.45 -9.77 0.58
N ALA A 33 14.21 -10.20 0.78
CA ALA A 33 13.56 -11.20 -0.07
C ALA A 33 13.45 -10.75 -1.54
N ASN A 34 13.11 -9.48 -1.81
CA ASN A 34 13.08 -8.97 -3.17
C ASN A 34 14.49 -8.92 -3.78
N LEU A 35 15.46 -8.41 -3.02
CA LEU A 35 16.85 -8.30 -3.48
C LEU A 35 17.49 -9.67 -3.74
N ALA A 36 17.21 -10.68 -2.90
CA ALA A 36 17.67 -12.05 -3.10
C ALA A 36 17.13 -12.68 -4.40
N LEU A 37 15.96 -12.24 -4.87
CA LEU A 37 15.38 -12.64 -6.15
C LEU A 37 15.89 -11.78 -7.33
N GLY A 38 16.79 -10.82 -7.10
CA GLY A 38 17.26 -9.87 -8.10
C GLY A 38 16.21 -8.83 -8.51
N LEU A 39 15.21 -8.59 -7.67
CA LEU A 39 14.09 -7.68 -7.94
C LEU A 39 14.27 -6.33 -7.24
N PRO A 40 13.71 -5.24 -7.79
CA PRO A 40 13.74 -3.94 -7.12
C PRO A 40 12.90 -3.94 -5.83
N ALA A 41 13.21 -3.02 -4.93
CA ALA A 41 12.37 -2.75 -3.75
C ALA A 41 10.94 -2.32 -4.16
N ASP A 42 10.83 -1.50 -5.21
CA ASP A 42 9.57 -1.04 -5.80
C ASP A 42 9.78 -0.79 -7.30
N SER A 43 8.91 -1.34 -8.14
CA SER A 43 8.93 -1.20 -9.60
C SER A 43 7.69 -0.51 -10.15
N ARG A 44 6.87 0.11 -9.28
CA ARG A 44 5.63 0.77 -9.69
C ARG A 44 5.93 2.07 -10.44
N ASP A 45 5.23 2.26 -11.56
CA ASP A 45 5.22 3.49 -12.33
C ASP A 45 3.82 4.12 -12.31
N TYR A 46 3.72 5.38 -11.90
CA TYR A 46 2.44 6.08 -11.80
C TYR A 46 2.12 6.94 -13.04
N GLY A 47 2.86 6.82 -14.14
CA GLY A 47 2.65 7.62 -15.35
C GLY A 47 1.27 7.43 -15.96
N ALA A 48 0.77 6.18 -15.99
CA ALA A 48 -0.59 5.90 -16.45
C ALA A 48 -1.66 6.59 -15.58
N ALA A 49 -1.45 6.70 -14.26
CA ALA A 49 -2.37 7.44 -13.41
C ALA A 49 -2.35 8.94 -13.70
N VAL A 50 -1.18 9.51 -14.00
CA VAL A 50 -1.07 10.93 -14.39
C VAL A 50 -1.85 11.18 -15.67
N GLY A 51 -1.65 10.38 -16.72
CA GLY A 51 -2.39 10.53 -17.97
C GLY A 51 -3.91 10.41 -17.79
N ILE A 52 -4.38 9.51 -16.91
CA ILE A 52 -5.81 9.40 -16.57
C ILE A 52 -6.30 10.67 -15.88
N LEU A 53 -5.54 11.22 -14.92
CA LEU A 53 -5.93 12.44 -14.21
C LEU A 53 -5.97 13.66 -15.15
N GLU A 54 -5.01 13.77 -16.08
CA GLU A 54 -4.99 14.81 -17.10
C GLU A 54 -6.18 14.71 -18.06
N ASP A 55 -6.51 13.51 -18.54
CA ASP A 55 -7.62 13.26 -19.46
C ASP A 55 -8.98 13.68 -18.86
N ILE A 56 -9.15 13.50 -17.56
CA ILE A 56 -10.35 13.95 -16.83
C ILE A 56 -10.27 15.39 -16.32
N GLY A 57 -9.20 16.12 -16.64
CA GLY A 57 -9.02 17.53 -16.30
C GLY A 57 -8.65 17.83 -14.84
N LEU A 58 -8.06 16.86 -14.13
CA LEU A 58 -7.62 17.03 -12.74
C LEU A 58 -6.11 17.29 -12.64
N GLY A 59 -5.73 18.54 -12.39
CA GLY A 59 -4.34 18.93 -12.12
C GLY A 59 -3.95 18.95 -10.64
N GLU A 60 -4.92 18.92 -9.72
CA GLU A 60 -4.69 19.00 -8.28
C GLU A 60 -5.47 17.90 -7.53
N VAL A 61 -4.84 17.25 -6.56
CA VAL A 61 -5.45 16.13 -5.80
C VAL A 61 -5.08 16.14 -4.32
N ARG A 62 -6.04 15.76 -3.48
CA ARG A 62 -5.77 15.24 -2.13
C ARG A 62 -5.49 13.75 -2.25
N LEU A 63 -4.25 13.35 -2.00
CA LEU A 63 -3.76 12.01 -2.31
C LEU A 63 -3.79 11.10 -1.09
N LEU A 64 -4.63 10.07 -1.14
CA LEU A 64 -4.66 9.00 -0.16
C LEU A 64 -3.47 8.04 -0.39
N THR A 65 -2.40 8.17 0.40
CA THR A 65 -1.21 7.29 0.30
C THR A 65 -0.26 7.39 1.49
N ASN A 66 0.38 6.26 1.83
CA ASN A 66 1.56 6.22 2.71
C ASN A 66 2.88 6.07 1.93
N ASN A 67 2.82 5.99 0.59
CA ASN A 67 4.00 5.81 -0.25
C ASN A 67 4.54 7.17 -0.69
N PRO A 68 5.69 7.65 -0.18
CA PRO A 68 6.26 8.92 -0.61
C PRO A 68 6.63 8.93 -2.09
N GLU A 69 7.04 7.78 -2.65
CA GLU A 69 7.41 7.68 -4.07
C GLU A 69 6.22 7.93 -4.99
N LYS A 70 5.01 7.57 -4.56
CA LYS A 70 3.77 7.90 -5.30
C LYS A 70 3.56 9.42 -5.35
N VAL A 71 3.78 10.12 -4.23
CA VAL A 71 3.66 11.58 -4.15
C VAL A 71 4.67 12.23 -5.10
N ARG A 72 5.94 11.77 -5.04
CA ARG A 72 7.02 12.27 -5.89
C ARG A 72 6.71 12.09 -7.37
N GLN A 73 6.38 10.88 -7.82
CA GLN A 73 6.10 10.62 -9.24
C GLN A 73 4.90 11.40 -9.79
N LEU A 74 3.86 11.66 -8.99
CA LEU A 74 2.75 12.51 -9.41
C LEU A 74 3.18 13.97 -9.53
N THR A 75 3.91 14.47 -8.54
CA THR A 75 4.38 15.87 -8.48
C THR A 75 5.37 16.18 -9.61
N ASP A 76 6.35 15.30 -9.83
CA ASP A 76 7.35 15.42 -10.89
C ASP A 76 6.74 15.43 -12.30
N ARG A 77 5.51 14.93 -12.43
CA ARG A 77 4.75 14.87 -13.69
C ARG A 77 3.62 15.90 -13.75
N GLY A 78 3.64 16.91 -12.89
CA GLY A 78 2.75 18.07 -12.98
C GLY A 78 1.44 17.98 -12.22
N ILE A 79 1.18 16.90 -11.48
CA ILE A 79 0.01 16.80 -10.59
C ILE A 79 0.33 17.45 -9.24
N VAL A 80 -0.40 18.48 -8.87
CA VAL A 80 -0.26 19.14 -7.56
C VAL A 80 -0.89 18.27 -6.48
N VAL A 81 -0.09 17.76 -5.56
CA VAL A 81 -0.59 17.05 -4.37
C VAL A 81 -0.83 18.07 -3.26
N THR A 82 -2.07 18.53 -3.12
CA THR A 82 -2.46 19.58 -2.17
C THR A 82 -2.48 19.09 -0.72
N GLU A 83 -2.71 17.80 -0.52
CA GLU A 83 -2.65 17.15 0.78
C GLU A 83 -2.28 15.67 0.61
N ARG A 84 -1.41 15.16 1.48
CA ARG A 84 -1.19 13.72 1.64
C ARG A 84 -2.06 13.20 2.78
N VAL A 85 -3.10 12.45 2.45
CA VAL A 85 -3.97 11.78 3.42
C VAL A 85 -3.40 10.38 3.69
N PRO A 86 -3.01 10.04 4.94
CA PRO A 86 -2.54 8.69 5.26
C PRO A 86 -3.63 7.65 5.04
N LEU A 87 -3.26 6.49 4.50
CA LEU A 87 -4.13 5.32 4.43
C LEU A 87 -3.93 4.51 5.71
N VAL A 88 -4.88 4.57 6.63
CA VAL A 88 -4.79 3.80 7.88
C VAL A 88 -5.20 2.35 7.61
N VAL A 89 -4.34 1.42 8.01
CA VAL A 89 -4.58 -0.03 8.01
C VAL A 89 -4.26 -0.56 9.40
N GLY A 90 -5.07 -1.48 9.93
CA GLY A 90 -4.82 -2.04 11.26
C GLY A 90 -3.49 -2.80 11.34
N VAL A 91 -2.85 -2.74 12.50
CA VAL A 91 -1.70 -3.59 12.85
C VAL A 91 -2.21 -4.90 13.44
N GLY A 92 -1.59 -6.01 13.05
CA GLY A 92 -1.81 -7.32 13.65
C GLY A 92 -0.56 -8.20 13.53
N ALA A 93 -0.56 -9.32 14.25
CA ALA A 93 0.61 -10.20 14.36
C ALA A 93 1.19 -10.67 13.01
N PHE A 94 0.38 -10.70 11.94
CA PHE A 94 0.80 -11.14 10.60
C PHE A 94 1.36 -10.02 9.71
N ASN A 95 1.24 -8.74 10.09
CA ASN A 95 1.66 -7.61 9.24
C ASN A 95 2.63 -6.64 9.92
N GLU A 96 2.92 -6.82 11.21
CA GLU A 96 3.82 -5.97 12.00
C GLU A 96 5.20 -5.84 11.36
N GLY A 97 5.94 -6.94 11.18
CA GLY A 97 7.29 -6.89 10.58
C GLY A 97 7.32 -6.33 9.15
N TYR A 98 6.24 -6.52 8.40
CA TYR A 98 6.08 -5.92 7.07
C TYR A 98 5.90 -4.39 7.13
N LEU A 99 5.12 -3.90 8.10
CA LEU A 99 4.91 -2.46 8.32
C LEU A 99 6.17 -1.78 8.88
N GLU A 100 6.90 -2.43 9.79
CA GLU A 100 8.20 -1.95 10.29
C GLU A 100 9.22 -1.82 9.17
N THR A 101 9.40 -2.87 8.36
CA THR A 101 10.30 -2.84 7.19
C THR A 101 9.95 -1.68 6.24
N LYS A 102 8.64 -1.44 6.03
CA LYS A 102 8.18 -0.32 5.21
C LYS A 102 8.55 1.04 5.78
N ARG A 103 8.39 1.24 7.09
CA ARG A 103 8.71 2.48 7.79
C ARG A 103 10.22 2.71 7.78
N ASP A 104 10.97 1.73 8.27
CA ASP A 104 12.37 1.91 8.65
C ASP A 104 13.33 1.78 7.46
N ARG A 105 13.00 0.91 6.49
CA ARG A 105 13.88 0.63 5.33
C ARG A 105 13.38 1.21 4.02
N MET A 106 12.09 1.51 3.89
CA MET A 106 11.50 1.97 2.62
C MET A 106 10.92 3.39 2.70
N GLY A 107 11.10 4.10 3.81
CA GLY A 107 10.70 5.50 3.96
C GLY A 107 9.19 5.75 3.96
N HIS A 108 8.37 4.72 4.16
CA HIS A 108 6.92 4.91 4.26
C HIS A 108 6.57 5.68 5.54
N ALA A 109 5.72 6.69 5.42
CA ALA A 109 5.20 7.42 6.59
C ALA A 109 4.03 6.66 7.20
N LEU A 110 4.27 5.98 8.33
CA LEU A 110 3.30 5.10 9.00
C LEU A 110 3.00 5.53 10.45
N ASP A 111 3.44 6.70 10.90
CA ASP A 111 3.44 7.11 12.31
C ASP A 111 2.05 7.14 12.98
N ARG A 112 0.97 7.36 12.22
CA ARG A 112 -0.44 7.31 12.71
C ARG A 112 -1.12 5.95 12.53
N VAL A 113 -0.48 5.03 11.81
CA VAL A 113 -1.06 3.74 11.41
C VAL A 113 -0.70 2.63 12.39
N LEU A 114 0.36 2.84 13.18
CA LEU A 114 0.84 1.89 14.18
C LEU A 114 0.14 2.00 15.54
N ASP A 115 -0.97 2.74 15.61
CA ASP A 115 -1.78 2.89 16.81
C ASP A 115 -2.71 1.67 16.97
N PRO A 116 -2.53 0.81 17.99
CA PRO A 116 -3.37 -0.37 18.21
C PRO A 116 -4.84 -0.03 18.50
N ASP A 117 -5.16 1.21 18.88
CA ASP A 117 -6.52 1.65 19.17
C ASP A 117 -7.30 2.10 17.92
N HIS A 118 -6.67 2.11 16.74
CA HIS A 118 -7.29 2.60 15.48
C HIS A 118 -8.13 1.57 14.73
N LEU A 119 -8.60 0.52 15.42
CA LEU A 119 -9.34 -0.62 14.85
C LEU A 119 -10.67 -0.27 14.16
N ASP A 120 -11.22 0.93 14.35
CA ASP A 120 -12.62 1.23 14.00
C ASP A 120 -12.85 2.47 13.11
N ALA A 121 -11.79 3.09 12.57
CA ALA A 121 -11.98 4.19 11.62
C ALA A 121 -12.26 3.61 10.22
N GLY A 122 -13.49 3.13 10.00
CA GLY A 122 -14.01 2.90 8.66
C GLY A 122 -13.73 4.10 7.75
N ILE A 123 -13.53 3.85 6.44
CA ILE A 123 -13.34 4.91 5.45
C ILE A 123 -14.47 5.94 5.66
N PRO A 124 -14.18 7.23 5.98
CA PRO A 124 -15.22 8.22 6.17
C PRO A 124 -16.09 8.30 4.91
N GLY A 125 -17.34 7.83 5.00
CA GLY A 125 -18.29 7.78 3.89
C GLY A 125 -18.53 6.41 3.23
N LEU A 126 -17.99 5.31 3.75
CA LEU A 126 -18.33 3.94 3.30
C LEU A 126 -18.91 3.14 4.48
N THR A 127 -20.22 3.24 4.69
CA THR A 127 -20.94 2.29 5.56
C THR A 127 -21.00 0.94 4.85
N LEU A 128 -20.20 -0.02 5.31
CA LEU A 128 -20.43 -1.43 5.01
C LEU A 128 -21.54 -1.90 5.95
N ASP A 129 -22.71 -2.22 5.40
CA ASP A 129 -23.76 -2.91 6.16
C ASP A 129 -23.18 -4.24 6.68
N ALA A 130 -23.01 -4.31 8.00
CA ALA A 130 -22.55 -5.50 8.71
C ALA A 130 -23.66 -6.56 8.67
N GLY A 131 -23.64 -7.37 7.62
CA GLY A 131 -24.63 -8.40 7.37
C GLY A 131 -24.00 -9.77 7.13
N ILE A 132 -23.09 -10.24 7.98
CA ILE A 132 -22.82 -11.69 8.11
C ILE A 132 -22.48 -12.01 9.58
N ALA A 133 -23.51 -12.05 10.42
CA ALA A 133 -23.46 -12.76 11.68
C ALA A 133 -23.90 -14.21 11.46
N GLY A 134 -23.07 -15.17 11.87
CA GLY A 134 -23.51 -16.55 12.11
C GLY A 134 -22.65 -17.63 11.47
N ALA A 135 -21.71 -18.18 12.25
CA ALA A 135 -21.65 -19.62 12.53
C ALA A 135 -20.42 -19.96 13.41
N THR A 136 -20.58 -19.82 14.72
CA THR A 136 -19.95 -20.74 15.68
C THR A 136 -20.67 -22.08 15.61
N THR A 137 -19.96 -23.21 15.58
CA THR A 137 -19.95 -24.25 16.63
C THR A 137 -18.97 -25.39 16.28
N LYS A 138 -18.27 -25.84 17.32
CA LYS A 138 -17.48 -27.07 17.52
C LYS A 138 -18.05 -28.33 16.84
N GLU A 139 -17.16 -29.21 16.39
CA GLU A 139 -16.84 -30.51 17.03
C GLU A 139 -15.34 -30.81 16.86
#